data_AF-A0A1E1GHX0-F1
#
_entry.id   AF-A0A1E1GHX0-F1
#
_cell.length_a   1.000
_cell.length_b   1.000
_cell.length_c   1.000
_cell.angle_alpha   90.00
_cell.angle_beta   90.00
_cell.angle_gamma   90.00
#
_symmetry.space_group_name_H-M   'P 1'
#
loop_
_entity.id
_entity.type
_entity.pdbx_description
1 polymer ?
#
loop_
_entity_poly.entity_id
_entity_poly.type
_entity_poly.pdbx_seq_one_letter_code
_entity_poly.pdbx_strand_id
1 'polypeptide(L)'
;SVNMTWFKGWTKESKAGNKSGKTLLEAIDAIDPPSRPTDKPLRLPLQDVYKIGGIGTVPVGRVETGIIKAGMVVTFAPSGVSTEVKSVEMHHEQLVEGVPGDNVGFNVKNVSVKEIRRGFVCSDSKNDPAKEAASFQAQVIVLNHPGQIGAGYAPVLDCHTAHIACKFSELVEKIDRRSGKKLEDNPKFIKSGDSAIVKMVPSKPMCVESYTEFP
;
A
#
# COMPACT_ATOMS: atom_id res chain seq x y z
N SER A 1 26.91 25.43 -19.51
CA SER A 1 26.59 25.26 -20.94
C SER A 1 26.73 26.61 -21.63
N VAL A 2 27.41 26.66 -22.78
CA VAL A 2 27.54 27.89 -23.59
C VAL A 2 26.18 28.38 -24.12
N ASN A 3 25.19 27.48 -24.23
CA ASN A 3 23.84 27.80 -24.72
C ASN A 3 22.89 28.31 -23.62
N MET A 4 23.28 28.24 -22.35
CA MET A 4 22.43 28.61 -21.19
C MET A 4 23.23 29.40 -20.15
N THR A 5 23.84 30.50 -20.57
CA THR A 5 24.68 31.36 -19.70
C THR A 5 23.91 32.03 -18.56
N TRP A 6 22.58 32.17 -18.73
CA TRP A 6 21.66 32.71 -17.74
C TRP A 6 21.36 31.73 -16.59
N PHE A 7 21.39 30.41 -16.85
CA PHE A 7 21.05 29.42 -15.84
C PHE A 7 22.25 29.15 -14.91
N LYS A 8 22.09 29.48 -13.62
CA LYS A 8 23.15 29.33 -12.61
C LYS A 8 23.11 27.99 -11.87
N GLY A 9 22.05 27.22 -12.04
CA GLY A 9 21.77 26.00 -11.29
C GLY A 9 20.46 26.12 -10.52
N TRP A 10 20.03 25.00 -9.97
CA TRP A 10 18.91 24.91 -9.04
C TRP A 10 19.44 24.81 -7.60
N THR A 11 18.61 25.19 -6.63
CA THR A 11 18.85 25.00 -5.20
C THR A 11 17.63 24.32 -4.57
N LYS A 12 17.87 23.50 -3.55
CA LYS A 12 16.85 22.80 -2.78
C LYS A 12 17.17 22.95 -1.30
N GLU A 13 16.21 23.46 -0.53
CA GLU A 13 16.27 23.46 0.93
C GLU A 13 15.62 22.18 1.47
N SER A 14 16.26 21.52 2.41
CA SER A 14 15.73 20.30 3.04
C SER A 14 16.17 20.20 4.49
N LYS A 15 15.42 19.43 5.30
CA LYS A 15 15.80 19.14 6.68
C LYS A 15 17.14 18.39 6.79
N ALA A 16 17.55 17.67 5.75
CA ALA A 16 18.82 16.93 5.69
C ALA A 16 19.99 17.79 5.19
N GLY A 17 19.75 19.07 4.87
CA GLY A 17 20.74 20.01 4.34
C GLY A 17 20.37 20.55 2.96
N ASN A 18 20.97 21.69 2.62
CA ASN A 18 20.73 22.35 1.34
C ASN A 18 21.54 21.67 0.23
N LYS A 19 20.91 21.44 -0.93
CA LYS A 19 21.55 20.84 -2.12
C LYS A 19 21.46 21.81 -3.29
N SER A 20 22.39 21.71 -4.23
CA SER A 20 22.39 22.49 -5.47
C SER A 20 22.98 21.69 -6.62
N GLY A 21 22.63 22.04 -7.85
CA GLY A 21 23.13 21.36 -9.05
C GLY A 21 22.74 22.10 -10.32
N LYS A 22 23.13 21.57 -11.47
CA LYS A 22 22.89 22.17 -12.80
C LYS A 22 22.17 21.25 -13.76
N THR A 23 22.11 19.96 -13.45
CA THR A 23 21.53 18.94 -14.31
C THR A 23 20.30 18.32 -13.65
N LEU A 24 19.48 17.69 -14.48
CA LEU A 24 18.37 16.87 -14.02
C LEU A 24 18.87 15.65 -13.23
N LEU A 25 20.00 15.06 -13.63
CA LEU A 25 20.59 13.92 -12.94
C LEU A 25 20.98 14.30 -11.50
N GLU A 26 21.69 15.42 -11.32
CA GLU A 26 22.02 15.93 -9.98
C GLU A 26 20.76 16.23 -9.17
N ALA A 27 19.67 16.65 -9.80
CA ALA A 27 18.40 16.90 -9.09
C ALA A 27 17.75 15.60 -8.60
N ILE A 28 17.86 14.51 -9.38
CA ILE A 28 17.41 13.17 -9.00
C ILE A 28 18.28 12.62 -7.85
N ASP A 29 19.60 12.73 -7.97
CA ASP A 29 20.54 12.31 -6.91
C ASP A 29 20.38 13.12 -5.62
N ALA A 30 19.82 14.33 -5.72
CA ALA A 30 19.52 15.19 -4.60
C ALA A 30 18.21 14.86 -3.86
N ILE A 31 17.43 13.87 -4.33
CA ILE A 31 16.27 13.34 -3.59
C ILE A 31 16.78 12.71 -2.29
N ASP A 32 16.14 13.04 -1.17
CA ASP A 32 16.49 12.45 0.12
C ASP A 32 15.84 11.06 0.19
N PRO A 33 16.61 9.99 0.43
CA PRO A 33 16.04 8.65 0.51
C PRO A 33 14.96 8.59 1.60
N PRO A 34 13.81 7.96 1.34
CA PRO A 34 12.80 7.75 2.36
C PRO A 34 13.33 6.81 3.44
N SER A 35 12.87 6.99 4.68
CA SER A 35 13.16 6.03 5.76
C SER A 35 12.42 4.72 5.48
N ARG A 36 13.15 3.60 5.51
CA ARG A 36 12.56 2.26 5.33
C ARG A 36 11.92 1.81 6.65
N PRO A 37 10.64 1.41 6.66
CA PRO A 37 9.92 1.02 7.88
C PRO A 37 10.27 -0.43 8.31
N THR A 38 11.55 -0.70 8.58
CA THR A 38 12.05 -2.03 8.99
C THR A 38 11.55 -2.46 10.37
N ASP A 39 11.34 -1.49 11.27
CA ASP A 39 10.93 -1.74 12.65
C ASP A 39 9.42 -1.92 12.82
N LYS A 40 8.65 -1.69 11.75
CA LYS A 40 7.20 -1.92 11.74
C LYS A 40 6.89 -3.41 11.55
N PRO A 41 5.69 -3.89 11.94
CA PRO A 41 5.23 -5.23 11.60
C PRO A 41 5.26 -5.51 10.09
N LEU A 42 5.43 -6.78 9.71
CA LEU A 42 5.49 -7.19 8.32
C LEU A 42 4.14 -6.92 7.61
N ARG A 43 4.18 -6.21 6.48
CA ARG A 43 3.11 -6.14 5.49
C ARG A 43 3.70 -6.32 4.09
N LEU A 44 3.26 -7.37 3.42
CA LEU A 44 3.70 -7.74 2.07
C LEU A 44 2.47 -8.08 1.21
N PRO A 45 1.90 -7.09 0.50
CA PRO A 45 0.80 -7.31 -0.44
C PRO A 45 1.24 -8.18 -1.62
N LEU A 46 0.45 -9.21 -1.92
CA LEU A 46 0.75 -10.17 -2.97
C LEU A 46 0.41 -9.61 -4.35
N GLN A 47 1.40 -9.56 -5.22
CA GLN A 47 1.25 -9.19 -6.64
C GLN A 47 0.77 -10.39 -7.46
N ASP A 48 1.36 -11.56 -7.23
CA ASP A 48 1.07 -12.82 -7.92
C ASP A 48 1.35 -14.03 -7.02
N VAL A 49 0.80 -15.19 -7.39
CA VAL A 49 1.06 -16.47 -6.70
C VAL A 49 1.30 -17.56 -7.75
N TYR A 50 2.46 -18.18 -7.68
CA TYR A 50 2.88 -19.22 -8.63
C TYR A 50 2.90 -20.61 -7.98
N LYS A 51 2.66 -21.64 -8.80
CA LYS A 51 2.92 -23.04 -8.45
C LYS A 51 4.15 -23.50 -9.22
N ILE A 52 5.27 -23.69 -8.53
CA ILE A 52 6.52 -24.14 -9.15
C ILE A 52 6.72 -25.63 -8.87
N GLY A 53 6.94 -26.42 -9.91
CA GLY A 53 7.18 -27.87 -9.79
C GLY A 53 8.39 -28.16 -8.90
N GLY A 54 8.26 -29.08 -7.94
CA GLY A 54 9.32 -29.44 -7.00
C GLY A 54 9.52 -28.46 -5.83
N ILE A 55 9.11 -27.19 -5.98
CA ILE A 55 9.24 -26.15 -4.95
C ILE A 55 7.94 -25.97 -4.17
N GLY A 56 6.79 -25.94 -4.86
CA GLY A 56 5.47 -25.73 -4.26
C GLY A 56 4.91 -24.34 -4.58
N THR A 57 4.27 -23.72 -3.60
CA THR A 57 3.60 -22.42 -3.77
C THR A 57 4.56 -21.28 -3.46
N VAL A 58 4.67 -20.34 -4.39
CA VAL A 58 5.56 -19.18 -4.31
C VAL A 58 4.76 -17.90 -4.55
N PRO A 59 4.35 -17.18 -3.49
CA PRO A 59 3.82 -15.84 -3.62
C PRO A 59 4.94 -14.85 -3.94
N VAL A 60 4.58 -13.79 -4.67
CA VAL A 60 5.48 -12.71 -5.04
C VAL A 60 4.82 -11.38 -4.66
N GLY A 61 5.60 -10.48 -4.09
CA GLY A 61 5.13 -9.15 -3.75
C GLY A 61 6.25 -8.24 -3.27
N ARG A 62 5.88 -7.01 -2.93
CA ARG A 62 6.79 -6.03 -2.35
C ARG A 62 6.65 -6.04 -0.84
N VAL A 63 7.77 -6.03 -0.12
CA VAL A 63 7.76 -5.78 1.32
C VAL A 63 7.48 -4.28 1.51
N GLU A 64 6.34 -3.91 2.08
CA GLU A 64 6.00 -2.50 2.33
C GLU A 64 6.49 -2.08 3.72
N THR A 65 6.32 -2.95 4.72
CA THR A 65 6.82 -2.74 6.08
C THR A 65 7.38 -4.02 6.68
N GLY A 66 8.25 -3.87 7.69
CA GLY A 66 8.87 -4.99 8.39
C GLY A 66 9.85 -5.78 7.54
N ILE A 67 10.14 -7.00 7.99
CA ILE A 67 11.15 -7.87 7.37
C ILE A 67 10.54 -9.27 7.19
N ILE A 68 10.84 -9.93 6.09
CA ILE A 68 10.49 -11.33 5.83
C ILE A 68 11.76 -12.19 5.79
N LYS A 69 11.76 -13.32 6.51
CA LYS A 69 12.89 -14.26 6.56
C LYS A 69 12.41 -15.70 6.46
N ALA A 70 13.30 -16.58 6.01
CA ALA A 70 13.07 -18.01 6.14
C ALA A 70 12.87 -18.39 7.62
N GLY A 71 11.95 -19.33 7.89
CA GLY A 71 11.58 -19.79 9.22
C GLY A 71 10.50 -18.95 9.92
N MET A 72 10.13 -17.78 9.38
CA MET A 72 9.01 -17.01 9.92
C MET A 72 7.69 -17.73 9.68
N VAL A 73 6.78 -17.67 10.66
CA VAL A 73 5.39 -18.08 10.48
C VAL A 73 4.60 -16.84 10.09
N VAL A 74 4.03 -16.87 8.88
CA VAL A 74 3.28 -15.76 8.30
C VAL A 74 1.80 -16.11 8.17
N THR A 75 0.95 -15.10 8.25
CA THR A 75 -0.50 -15.18 8.03
C THR A 75 -0.88 -14.39 6.78
N PHE A 76 -1.79 -14.93 5.98
CA PHE A 76 -2.35 -14.27 4.80
C PHE A 76 -3.76 -13.75 5.06
N ALA A 77 -3.92 -12.43 5.10
CA ALA A 77 -5.20 -11.77 5.14
C ALA A 77 -5.77 -11.57 3.73
N PRO A 78 -7.09 -11.68 3.51
CA PRO A 78 -8.13 -11.93 4.51
C PRO A 78 -8.36 -13.40 4.85
N SER A 79 -7.73 -14.36 4.17
CA SER A 79 -8.01 -15.80 4.38
C SER A 79 -7.73 -16.36 5.77
N GLY A 80 -6.84 -15.73 6.53
CA GLY A 80 -6.40 -16.21 7.85
C GLY A 80 -5.49 -17.44 7.81
N VAL A 81 -5.09 -17.92 6.63
CA VAL A 81 -4.17 -19.06 6.48
C VAL A 81 -2.79 -18.69 7.00
N SER A 82 -2.24 -19.53 7.89
CA SER A 82 -0.89 -19.38 8.41
C SER A 82 0.03 -20.49 7.93
N THR A 83 1.29 -20.16 7.66
CA THR A 83 2.32 -21.11 7.21
C THR A 83 3.71 -20.60 7.53
N GLU A 84 4.67 -21.51 7.57
CA GLU A 84 6.09 -21.18 7.64
C GLU A 84 6.66 -20.82 6.25
N VAL A 85 7.48 -19.77 6.19
CA VAL A 85 8.28 -19.38 5.03
C VAL A 85 9.53 -20.25 4.96
N LYS A 86 9.82 -20.87 3.81
CA LYS A 86 11.01 -21.73 3.65
C LYS A 86 12.22 -21.05 3.04
N SER A 87 12.00 -20.20 2.06
CA SER A 87 13.04 -19.40 1.41
C SER A 87 12.44 -18.07 0.99
N VAL A 88 13.31 -17.08 0.86
CA VAL A 88 13.01 -15.78 0.27
C VAL A 88 14.05 -15.55 -0.82
N GLU A 89 13.61 -15.12 -1.99
CA GLU A 89 14.44 -14.95 -3.18
C GLU A 89 14.12 -13.62 -3.86
N MET A 90 15.14 -12.99 -4.44
CA MET A 90 15.01 -11.82 -5.29
C MET A 90 15.93 -11.99 -6.50
N HIS A 91 15.39 -11.81 -7.71
CA HIS A 91 16.15 -11.98 -8.96
C HIS A 91 16.94 -13.31 -9.08
N HIS A 92 16.34 -14.42 -8.62
CA HIS A 92 16.95 -15.77 -8.61
C HIS A 92 18.11 -15.97 -7.64
N GLU A 93 18.33 -15.04 -6.71
CA GLU A 93 19.28 -15.18 -5.62
C GLU A 93 18.55 -15.34 -4.29
N GLN A 94 19.03 -16.26 -3.45
CA GLN A 94 18.46 -16.48 -2.13
C GLN A 94 18.88 -15.37 -1.17
N LEU A 95 17.89 -14.79 -0.50
CA LEU A 95 18.10 -13.77 0.52
C LEU A 95 18.05 -14.38 1.92
N VAL A 96 18.87 -13.82 2.82
CA VAL A 96 18.75 -14.09 4.27
C VAL A 96 17.46 -13.46 4.80
N GLU A 97 17.15 -12.26 4.32
CA GLU A 97 15.96 -11.49 4.66
C GLU A 97 15.56 -10.57 3.51
N GLY A 98 14.26 -10.34 3.34
CA GLY A 98 13.72 -9.29 2.48
C GLY A 98 13.30 -8.09 3.33
N VAL A 99 13.72 -6.90 2.93
CA VAL A 99 13.49 -5.64 3.66
C VAL A 99 12.54 -4.72 2.90
N PRO A 100 11.98 -3.65 3.52
CA PRO A 100 11.01 -2.79 2.86
C PRO A 100 11.54 -2.21 1.55
N GLY A 101 10.77 -2.33 0.47
CA GLY A 101 11.11 -1.93 -0.89
C GLY A 101 11.58 -3.07 -1.80
N ASP A 102 11.98 -4.22 -1.24
CA ASP A 102 12.37 -5.38 -2.03
C ASP A 102 11.14 -6.04 -2.66
N ASN A 103 11.27 -6.45 -3.93
CA ASN A 103 10.28 -7.29 -4.60
C ASN A 103 10.77 -8.73 -4.53
N VAL A 104 10.14 -9.53 -3.68
CA VAL A 104 10.60 -10.87 -3.33
C VAL A 104 9.60 -11.93 -3.74
N GLY A 105 10.11 -13.09 -4.14
CA GLY A 105 9.36 -14.34 -4.16
C GLY A 105 9.72 -15.15 -2.91
N PHE A 106 8.76 -15.80 -2.29
CA PHE A 106 9.04 -16.61 -1.10
C PHE A 106 8.31 -17.95 -1.13
N ASN A 107 8.97 -19.02 -0.70
CA ASN A 107 8.35 -20.34 -0.67
C ASN A 107 7.55 -20.53 0.63
N VAL A 108 6.33 -21.09 0.51
CA VAL A 108 5.52 -21.50 1.67
C VAL A 108 5.08 -22.95 1.56
N LYS A 109 4.97 -23.62 2.72
CA LYS A 109 4.52 -25.01 2.80
C LYS A 109 3.00 -25.13 2.95
N ASN A 110 2.44 -26.23 2.45
CA ASN A 110 1.06 -26.65 2.75
C ASN A 110 -0.04 -25.61 2.44
N VAL A 111 0.25 -24.62 1.60
CA VAL A 111 -0.74 -23.64 1.11
C VAL A 111 -0.91 -23.84 -0.39
N SER A 112 -2.14 -24.01 -0.84
CA SER A 112 -2.49 -24.09 -2.25
C SER A 112 -2.56 -22.70 -2.88
N VAL A 113 -2.19 -22.59 -4.15
CA VAL A 113 -2.40 -21.36 -4.97
C VAL A 113 -3.87 -20.93 -5.08
N LYS A 114 -4.82 -21.78 -4.66
CA LYS A 114 -6.25 -21.44 -4.61
C LYS A 114 -6.66 -20.74 -3.31
N GLU A 115 -5.86 -20.87 -2.25
CA GLU A 115 -6.16 -20.32 -0.92
C GLU A 115 -5.68 -18.89 -0.75
N ILE A 116 -4.69 -18.48 -1.54
CA ILE A 116 -4.11 -17.14 -1.56
C ILE A 116 -4.07 -16.61 -2.99
N ARG A 117 -4.14 -15.28 -3.16
CA ARG A 117 -4.15 -14.65 -4.49
C ARG A 117 -3.65 -13.20 -4.42
N ARG A 118 -3.49 -12.59 -5.58
CA ARG A 118 -3.25 -11.14 -5.71
C ARG A 118 -4.22 -10.31 -4.86
N GLY A 119 -3.71 -9.29 -4.19
CA GLY A 119 -4.50 -8.43 -3.30
C GLY A 119 -4.60 -8.93 -1.86
N PHE A 120 -4.12 -10.14 -1.55
CA PHE A 120 -3.97 -10.59 -0.17
C PHE A 120 -2.72 -9.96 0.44
N VAL A 121 -2.68 -9.89 1.77
CA VAL A 121 -1.57 -9.30 2.51
C VAL A 121 -0.94 -10.37 3.39
N CYS A 122 0.35 -10.60 3.20
CA CYS A 122 1.17 -11.44 4.06
C CYS A 122 1.71 -10.61 5.23
N SER A 123 1.62 -11.14 6.45
CA SER A 123 2.11 -10.51 7.68
C SER A 123 2.72 -11.55 8.62
N ASP A 124 3.54 -11.12 9.58
CA ASP A 124 4.05 -12.00 10.64
C ASP A 124 2.90 -12.45 11.56
N SER A 125 2.73 -13.76 11.75
CA SER A 125 1.68 -14.31 12.61
C SER A 125 1.84 -13.93 14.09
N LYS A 126 3.06 -13.57 14.52
CA LYS A 126 3.40 -13.30 15.92
C LYS A 126 3.51 -11.81 16.25
N ASN A 127 3.51 -10.94 15.25
CA ASN A 127 3.69 -9.51 15.43
C ASN A 127 2.66 -8.76 14.59
N ASP A 128 1.53 -8.43 15.20
CA ASP A 128 0.40 -7.73 14.58
C ASP A 128 -0.01 -8.33 13.20
N PRO A 129 -0.62 -9.53 13.18
CA PRO A 129 -1.05 -10.14 11.94
C PRO A 129 -2.18 -9.33 11.29
N ALA A 130 -2.06 -9.12 9.98
CA ALA A 130 -3.04 -8.46 9.15
C ALA A 130 -4.40 -9.19 9.18
N LYS A 131 -5.49 -8.45 9.06
CA LYS A 131 -6.87 -8.97 9.19
C LYS A 131 -7.78 -8.49 8.07
N GLU A 132 -8.90 -9.19 7.90
CA GLU A 132 -9.99 -8.73 7.05
C GLU A 132 -10.64 -7.48 7.63
N ALA A 133 -10.92 -6.49 6.77
CA ALA A 133 -11.68 -5.30 7.11
C ALA A 133 -13.16 -5.49 6.75
N ALA A 134 -14.03 -5.61 7.76
CA ALA A 134 -15.47 -5.65 7.55
C ALA A 134 -16.02 -4.31 6.99
N SER A 135 -15.44 -3.20 7.46
CA SER A 135 -15.66 -1.86 6.92
C SER A 135 -14.50 -0.97 7.35
N PHE A 136 -14.27 0.13 6.65
CA PHE A 136 -13.28 1.13 7.03
C PHE A 136 -13.80 2.53 6.73
N GLN A 137 -13.28 3.52 7.46
CA GLN A 137 -13.51 4.92 7.14
C GLN A 137 -12.30 5.50 6.44
N ALA A 138 -12.51 6.27 5.39
CA ALA A 138 -11.44 6.92 4.66
C ALA A 138 -11.82 8.37 4.32
N GLN A 139 -10.83 9.25 4.36
CA GLN A 139 -10.94 10.56 3.76
C GLN A 139 -10.85 10.43 2.24
N VAL A 140 -11.92 10.81 1.54
CA VAL A 140 -11.97 10.86 0.08
C VAL A 140 -11.94 12.29 -0.41
N ILE A 141 -11.23 12.51 -1.51
CA ILE A 141 -11.27 13.76 -2.27
C ILE A 141 -11.85 13.43 -3.64
N VAL A 142 -12.98 14.04 -3.98
CA VAL A 142 -13.62 13.81 -5.27
C VAL A 142 -12.87 14.61 -6.34
N LEU A 143 -12.27 13.90 -7.29
CA LEU A 143 -11.62 14.50 -8.46
C LEU A 143 -12.68 14.91 -9.50
N ASN A 144 -12.28 15.08 -10.75
CA ASN A 144 -13.19 15.47 -11.83
C ASN A 144 -14.18 14.34 -12.15
N HIS A 145 -15.38 14.44 -11.56
CA HIS A 145 -16.49 13.52 -11.75
C HIS A 145 -17.72 14.29 -12.27
N PRO A 146 -18.41 13.82 -13.34
CA PRO A 146 -19.50 14.57 -13.97
C PRO A 146 -20.80 14.58 -13.16
N GLY A 147 -20.95 13.67 -12.20
CA GLY A 147 -22.14 13.52 -11.37
C GLY A 147 -21.90 13.77 -9.88
N GLN A 148 -22.93 13.48 -9.10
CA GLN A 148 -22.90 13.48 -7.64
C GLN A 148 -22.73 12.05 -7.12
N ILE A 149 -22.03 11.90 -6.00
CA ILE A 149 -21.81 10.62 -5.33
C ILE A 149 -22.63 10.63 -4.05
N GLY A 150 -23.59 9.71 -3.94
CA GLY A 150 -24.42 9.51 -2.75
C GLY A 150 -24.08 8.21 -2.01
N ALA A 151 -24.70 8.02 -0.85
CA ALA A 151 -24.68 6.73 -0.17
C ALA A 151 -25.22 5.62 -1.09
N GLY A 152 -24.54 4.47 -1.10
CA GLY A 152 -24.82 3.35 -1.98
C GLY A 152 -23.98 3.30 -3.26
N TYR A 153 -23.25 4.37 -3.60
CA TYR A 153 -22.26 4.33 -4.69
C TYR A 153 -21.22 3.24 -4.43
N ALA A 154 -20.92 2.40 -5.41
CA ALA A 154 -20.05 1.23 -5.24
C ALA A 154 -18.97 1.14 -6.33
N PRO A 155 -18.01 2.08 -6.34
CA PRO A 155 -16.90 2.05 -7.29
C PRO A 155 -15.93 0.91 -6.95
N VAL A 156 -15.06 0.58 -7.91
CA VAL A 156 -13.89 -0.24 -7.64
C VAL A 156 -12.80 0.61 -7.00
N LEU A 157 -12.25 0.10 -5.90
CA LEU A 157 -11.11 0.68 -5.21
C LEU A 157 -9.86 -0.13 -5.52
N ASP A 158 -8.83 0.58 -5.95
CA ASP A 158 -7.45 0.11 -5.98
C ASP A 158 -6.79 0.52 -4.66
N CYS A 159 -6.35 -0.47 -3.89
CA CYS A 159 -5.58 -0.27 -2.67
C CYS A 159 -4.47 -1.30 -2.68
N HIS A 160 -3.22 -0.87 -2.58
CA HIS A 160 -2.03 -1.71 -2.77
C HIS A 160 -2.11 -2.56 -4.05
N THR A 161 -2.26 -3.88 -3.92
CA THR A 161 -2.44 -4.85 -5.02
C THR A 161 -3.88 -5.34 -5.13
N ALA A 162 -4.76 -4.96 -4.19
CA ALA A 162 -6.18 -5.30 -4.20
C ALA A 162 -6.97 -4.38 -5.14
N HIS A 163 -7.93 -5.00 -5.83
CA HIS A 163 -8.84 -4.36 -6.77
C HIS A 163 -10.25 -4.86 -6.48
N ILE A 164 -10.99 -4.15 -5.62
CA ILE A 164 -12.26 -4.62 -5.03
C ILE A 164 -13.29 -3.49 -5.05
N ALA A 165 -14.53 -3.80 -5.45
CA ALA A 165 -15.64 -2.86 -5.34
C ALA A 165 -15.99 -2.62 -3.87
N CYS A 166 -16.07 -1.36 -3.46
CA CYS A 166 -16.43 -0.96 -2.09
C CYS A 166 -17.64 -0.05 -2.12
N LYS A 167 -18.68 -0.41 -1.37
CA LYS A 167 -19.88 0.41 -1.23
C LYS A 167 -19.62 1.54 -0.26
N PHE A 168 -19.91 2.76 -0.68
CA PHE A 168 -19.97 3.95 0.17
C PHE A 168 -21.24 3.80 1.01
N SER A 169 -21.12 3.14 2.16
CA SER A 169 -22.29 2.84 3.01
C SER A 169 -22.87 4.09 3.62
N GLU A 170 -22.00 5.03 4.00
CA GLU A 170 -22.37 6.27 4.67
C GLU A 170 -21.36 7.36 4.30
N LEU A 171 -21.88 8.54 3.93
CA LEU A 171 -21.11 9.77 3.88
C LEU A 171 -21.19 10.36 5.29
N VAL A 172 -20.12 10.24 6.08
CA VAL A 172 -20.14 10.55 7.51
C VAL A 172 -20.12 12.07 7.71
N GLU A 173 -19.17 12.73 7.05
CA GLU A 173 -19.03 14.17 7.14
C GLU A 173 -18.34 14.73 5.89
N LYS A 174 -18.72 15.94 5.50
CA LYS A 174 -17.98 16.75 4.54
C LYS A 174 -16.98 17.61 5.28
N ILE A 175 -15.76 17.69 4.77
CA ILE A 175 -14.65 18.41 5.39
C ILE A 175 -14.00 19.36 4.39
N ASP A 176 -13.38 20.43 4.91
CA ASP A 176 -12.54 21.30 4.10
C ASP A 176 -11.23 20.58 3.73
N ARG A 177 -10.90 20.56 2.43
CA ARG A 177 -9.75 19.81 1.90
C ARG A 177 -8.39 20.27 2.47
N ARG A 178 -8.27 21.54 2.87
CA ARG A 178 -6.98 22.11 3.30
C ARG A 178 -6.80 22.04 4.81
N SER A 179 -7.84 22.36 5.55
CA SER A 179 -7.81 22.44 7.01
C SER A 179 -8.29 21.17 7.72
N GLY A 180 -8.99 20.28 7.02
CA GLY A 180 -9.65 19.12 7.62
C GLY A 180 -10.86 19.48 8.50
N LYS A 181 -11.24 20.76 8.56
CA LYS A 181 -12.36 21.20 9.40
C LYS A 181 -13.68 20.67 8.84
N LYS A 182 -14.50 20.10 9.73
CA LYS A 182 -15.86 19.66 9.41
C LYS A 182 -16.73 20.82 8.92
N LEU A 183 -17.44 20.59 7.82
CA LEU A 183 -18.35 21.54 7.17
C LEU A 183 -19.82 21.12 7.31
N GLU A 184 -20.12 19.82 7.14
CA GLU A 184 -21.47 19.29 7.12
C GLU A 184 -21.46 17.86 7.66
N ASP A 185 -22.39 17.55 8.58
CA ASP A 185 -22.65 16.19 9.06
C ASP A 185 -23.61 15.47 8.10
N ASN A 186 -23.31 14.21 7.79
CA ASN A 186 -24.13 13.33 6.96
C ASN A 186 -24.64 13.97 5.64
N PRO A 187 -23.73 14.45 4.76
CA PRO A 187 -24.14 15.07 3.51
C PRO A 187 -24.92 14.09 2.63
N LYS A 188 -25.97 14.57 1.95
CA LYS A 188 -26.77 13.72 1.04
C LYS A 188 -25.97 13.22 -0.16
N PHE A 189 -25.04 14.04 -0.64
CA PHE A 189 -24.13 13.72 -1.75
C PHE A 189 -22.85 14.57 -1.66
N ILE A 190 -21.79 14.09 -2.31
CA ILE A 190 -20.54 14.83 -2.54
C ILE A 190 -20.29 14.97 -4.06
N LYS A 191 -19.59 16.01 -4.47
CA LYS A 191 -19.29 16.32 -5.89
C LYS A 191 -17.83 16.71 -6.08
N SER A 192 -17.42 16.88 -7.34
CA SER A 192 -16.06 17.30 -7.72
C SER A 192 -15.54 18.46 -6.85
N GLY A 193 -14.36 18.26 -6.27
CA GLY A 193 -13.68 19.20 -5.37
C GLY A 193 -13.99 19.02 -3.89
N ASP A 194 -15.04 18.29 -3.53
CA ASP A 194 -15.38 18.03 -2.13
C ASP A 194 -14.40 17.03 -1.50
N SER A 195 -14.16 17.20 -0.20
CA SER A 195 -13.51 16.22 0.66
C SER A 195 -14.51 15.72 1.69
N ALA A 196 -14.50 14.43 1.99
CA ALA A 196 -15.43 13.84 2.95
C ALA A 196 -14.81 12.63 3.65
N ILE A 197 -15.29 12.34 4.86
CA ILE A 197 -15.07 11.05 5.52
C ILE A 197 -16.20 10.12 5.09
N VAL A 198 -15.83 8.98 4.54
CA VAL A 198 -16.78 7.99 4.01
C VAL A 198 -16.54 6.65 4.67
N LYS A 199 -17.60 6.05 5.18
CA LYS A 199 -17.59 4.65 5.60
C LYS A 199 -17.81 3.77 4.39
N MET A 200 -16.89 2.83 4.17
CA MET A 200 -16.87 1.94 3.04
C MET A 200 -16.96 0.49 3.50
N VAL A 201 -17.68 -0.32 2.71
CA VAL A 201 -17.86 -1.75 2.93
C VAL A 201 -17.40 -2.48 1.68
N PRO A 202 -16.32 -3.27 1.74
CA PRO A 202 -15.87 -4.12 0.63
C PRO A 202 -16.96 -5.11 0.20
N SER A 203 -17.11 -5.32 -1.11
CA SER A 203 -18.02 -6.33 -1.68
C SER A 203 -17.47 -7.76 -1.60
N LYS A 204 -16.16 -7.90 -1.35
CA LYS A 204 -15.43 -9.15 -1.18
C LYS A 204 -14.45 -8.97 -0.01
N PRO A 205 -14.03 -10.07 0.65
CA PRO A 205 -13.02 -10.01 1.69
C PRO A 205 -11.80 -9.22 1.24
N MET A 206 -11.40 -8.23 2.04
CA MET A 206 -10.34 -7.27 1.74
C MET A 206 -9.51 -7.02 3.01
N CYS A 207 -8.21 -6.90 2.85
CA CYS A 207 -7.31 -6.41 3.89
C CYS A 207 -6.88 -4.99 3.56
N VAL A 208 -7.08 -4.07 4.48
CA VAL A 208 -6.62 -2.68 4.43
C VAL A 208 -6.22 -2.27 5.84
N GLU A 209 -5.35 -1.26 5.91
CA GLU A 209 -4.80 -0.75 7.16
C GLU A 209 -5.04 0.75 7.28
N SER A 210 -4.86 1.31 8.48
CA SER A 210 -4.82 2.75 8.66
C SER A 210 -3.58 3.35 7.99
N TYR A 211 -3.77 4.41 7.20
CA TYR A 211 -2.68 5.12 6.52
C TYR A 211 -1.60 5.64 7.49
N THR A 212 -1.96 5.97 8.73
CA THR A 212 -0.99 6.44 9.73
C THR A 212 -0.08 5.32 10.22
N GLU A 213 -0.58 4.08 10.23
CA GLU A 213 0.12 2.91 10.74
C GLU A 213 0.91 2.20 9.63
N PHE A 214 0.27 1.97 8.48
CA PHE A 214 0.84 1.31 7.31
C PHE A 214 0.48 2.11 6.04
N PRO A 215 1.29 3.12 5.68
CA PRO A 215 1.06 4.00 4.53
C PRO A 215 1.07 3.30 3.18
#